data_AF-A0AAW4KYQ2-F1
#
_entry.id   AF-A0AAW4KYQ2-F1
#
_cell.length_a   1.000
_cell.length_b   1.000
_cell.length_c   1.000
_cell.angle_alpha   90.00
_cell.angle_beta   90.00
_cell.angle_gamma   90.00
#
_symmetry.space_group_name_H-M   'P 1'
#
loop_
_entity.id
_entity.type
_entity.pdbx_description
1 polymer ?
#
loop_
_entity_poly.entity_id
_entity_poly.type
_entity_poly.pdbx_seq_one_letter_code
_entity_poly.pdbx_strand_id
1 'polypeptide(L)'
;ISAGTNAGKTTWLNGMLQHIDPHERIVTIEDTREIRIPARNAVHLLYSRGAQGRAKVTPFDLLESILRLTPDRAIMGEIRGGEAFPFLELLNTGHSGSLSSIHADSPEM
;
A
#
# COMPACT_ATOMS: atom_id res chain seq x y z
N ILE A 1 1.57 -10.47 -0.18
CA ILE A 1 1.93 -11.51 -1.19
C ILE A 1 3.34 -11.24 -1.72
N SER A 2 4.19 -12.27 -1.82
CA SER A 2 5.53 -12.18 -2.40
C SER A 2 5.58 -12.88 -3.76
N ALA A 3 6.27 -12.26 -4.71
CA ALA A 3 6.63 -12.85 -6.02
C ALA A 3 7.61 -11.91 -6.75
N GLY A 4 8.26 -12.39 -7.81
CA GLY A 4 9.14 -11.59 -8.66
C GLY A 4 8.43 -10.48 -9.45
N THR A 5 9.19 -9.70 -10.24
CA THR A 5 8.64 -8.68 -11.15
C THR A 5 7.73 -9.34 -12.19
N ASN A 6 6.60 -8.70 -12.50
CA ASN A 6 5.64 -9.14 -13.54
C ASN A 6 4.94 -10.49 -13.26
N ALA A 7 5.03 -11.02 -12.04
CA ALA A 7 4.36 -12.26 -11.62
C ALA A 7 2.87 -12.07 -11.27
N GLY A 8 2.26 -10.92 -11.62
CA GLY A 8 0.84 -10.65 -11.38
C GLY A 8 0.46 -10.25 -9.95
N LYS A 9 1.42 -9.84 -9.09
CA LYS A 9 1.16 -9.42 -7.70
C LYS A 9 0.06 -8.37 -7.59
N THR A 10 0.17 -7.29 -8.38
CA THR A 10 -0.81 -6.20 -8.36
C THR A 10 -2.17 -6.67 -8.87
N THR A 11 -2.20 -7.57 -9.86
CA THR A 11 -3.45 -8.17 -10.36
C THR A 11 -4.15 -8.99 -9.29
N TRP A 12 -3.41 -9.84 -8.57
CA TRP A 12 -3.95 -10.63 -7.47
C TRP A 12 -4.43 -9.73 -6.32
N LEU A 13 -3.64 -8.71 -5.95
CA LEU A 13 -4.02 -7.70 -4.96
C LEU A 13 -5.35 -7.05 -5.34
N ASN A 14 -5.48 -6.57 -6.58
CA ASN A 14 -6.71 -5.97 -7.11
C ASN A 14 -7.91 -6.92 -7.07
N GLY A 15 -7.70 -8.21 -7.29
CA GLY A 15 -8.75 -9.23 -7.12
C GLY A 15 -9.21 -9.36 -5.66
N MET A 16 -8.28 -9.42 -4.71
CA MET A 16 -8.62 -9.51 -3.27
C MET A 16 -9.33 -8.26 -2.76
N LEU A 17 -8.95 -7.08 -3.26
CA LEU A 17 -9.57 -5.80 -2.89
C LEU A 17 -11.04 -5.72 -3.28
N GLN A 18 -11.53 -6.57 -4.19
CA GLN A 18 -12.97 -6.66 -4.53
C GLN A 18 -13.83 -7.22 -3.38
N HIS A 19 -13.21 -7.86 -2.39
CA HIS A 19 -13.90 -8.46 -1.25
C HIS A 19 -13.93 -7.55 -0.01
N ILE A 20 -13.36 -6.35 -0.09
CA ILE A 20 -13.43 -5.38 1.01
C ILE A 20 -14.82 -4.74 1.04
N ASP A 21 -15.35 -4.49 2.24
CA ASP A 21 -16.62 -3.80 2.43
C ASP A 21 -16.56 -2.39 1.78
N PRO A 22 -17.48 -2.06 0.86
CA PRO A 22 -17.49 -0.78 0.15
C PRO A 22 -17.68 0.45 1.05
N HIS A 23 -18.08 0.28 2.31
CA HIS A 23 -18.22 1.35 3.30
C HIS A 23 -16.93 1.69 4.04
N GLU A 24 -15.91 0.82 3.97
CA GLU A 24 -14.63 1.09 4.59
C GLU A 24 -13.88 2.24 3.92
N ARG A 25 -13.14 2.99 4.74
CA ARG A 25 -12.19 4.01 4.32
C ARG A 25 -10.85 3.37 4.02
N ILE A 26 -10.43 3.46 2.76
CA ILE A 26 -9.19 2.83 2.29
C ILE A 26 -8.21 3.91 1.86
N VAL A 27 -6.98 3.84 2.37
CA VAL A 27 -5.88 4.69 1.92
C VAL A 27 -4.85 3.83 1.20
N THR A 28 -4.47 4.19 -0.03
CA THR A 28 -3.41 3.51 -0.77
C THR A 28 -2.12 4.33 -0.80
N ILE A 29 -0.97 3.66 -0.79
CA ILE A 29 0.36 4.25 -1.03
C ILE A 29 1.00 3.55 -2.22
N GLU A 30 1.31 4.31 -3.27
CA GLU A 30 1.84 3.78 -4.53
C GLU A 30 2.84 4.75 -5.17
N ASP A 31 3.83 4.25 -5.92
CA ASP A 31 4.67 5.09 -6.78
C ASP A 31 4.04 5.30 -8.16
N THR A 32 3.33 4.29 -8.66
CA THR A 32 2.52 4.34 -9.87
C THR A 32 1.11 3.87 -9.55
N ARG A 33 0.10 4.56 -10.09
CA ARG A 33 -1.31 4.26 -9.80
C ARG A 33 -1.75 2.96 -10.49
N GLU A 34 -1.79 1.86 -9.76
CA GLU A 34 -2.18 0.54 -10.28
C GLU A 34 -3.34 -0.13 -9.50
N ILE A 35 -3.51 0.24 -8.22
CA ILE A 35 -4.48 -0.38 -7.30
C ILE A 35 -5.90 0.11 -7.59
N ARG A 36 -6.87 -0.78 -7.73
CA ARG A 36 -8.27 -0.41 -7.96
C ARG A 36 -9.08 -0.72 -6.72
N ILE A 37 -9.55 0.33 -6.07
CA ILE A 37 -10.38 0.24 -4.87
C ILE A 37 -11.85 0.38 -5.27
N PRO A 38 -12.72 -0.59 -4.95
CA PRO A 38 -14.17 -0.47 -5.19
C PRO A 38 -14.88 0.43 -4.17
N ALA A 39 -14.31 0.59 -2.97
CA ALA A 39 -14.87 1.43 -1.91
C ALA A 39 -14.96 2.89 -2.34
N ARG A 40 -16.08 3.56 -2.01
CA ARG A 40 -16.29 4.98 -2.37
C ARG A 40 -15.37 5.91 -1.58
N ASN A 41 -14.99 5.52 -0.37
CA ASN A 41 -14.16 6.31 0.54
C ASN A 41 -12.68 5.93 0.37
N ALA A 42 -12.13 6.18 -0.81
CA ALA A 42 -10.74 5.86 -1.14
C ALA A 42 -9.88 7.13 -1.25
N VAL A 43 -8.71 7.10 -0.62
CA VAL A 43 -7.67 8.13 -0.78
C VAL A 43 -6.43 7.46 -1.38
N HIS A 44 -5.84 8.09 -2.40
CA HIS A 44 -4.65 7.58 -3.08
C HIS A 44 -3.49 8.53 -2.83
N LEU A 45 -2.50 8.07 -2.08
CA LEU A 45 -1.26 8.79 -1.82
C LEU A 45 -0.19 8.30 -2.79
N LEU A 46 0.42 9.25 -3.50
CA LEU A 46 1.42 8.97 -4.51
C LEU A 46 2.77 9.58 -4.14
N TYR A 47 3.85 8.82 -4.32
CA TYR A 47 5.21 9.30 -4.21
C TYR A 47 5.96 9.08 -5.53
N SER A 48 6.98 9.89 -5.81
CA SER A 48 7.83 9.66 -6.99
C SER A 48 9.10 8.96 -6.58
N ARG A 49 9.37 7.81 -7.19
CA ARG A 49 10.72 7.24 -7.14
C ARG A 49 11.71 8.16 -7.84
N GLY A 50 12.90 8.28 -7.28
CA GLY A 50 13.98 9.09 -7.85
C GLY A 50 13.76 10.61 -7.84
N ALA A 51 12.83 11.12 -7.01
CA ALA A 51 12.56 12.56 -6.85
C ALA A 51 12.20 13.32 -8.16
N GLN A 52 11.66 12.60 -9.15
CA GLN A 52 11.21 13.21 -10.43
C GLN A 52 9.87 13.95 -10.28
N GLY A 53 9.10 13.60 -9.25
CA GLY A 53 7.83 14.23 -8.92
C GLY A 53 8.00 15.64 -8.32
N ARG A 54 6.98 16.48 -8.52
CA ARG A 54 6.94 17.84 -7.93
C ARG A 54 6.97 17.81 -6.41
N ALA A 55 6.27 16.84 -5.82
CA ALA A 55 6.29 16.60 -4.39
C ALA A 55 7.50 15.72 -4.04
N LYS A 56 8.40 16.25 -3.19
CA LYS A 56 9.56 15.53 -2.65
C LYS A 56 9.15 14.72 -1.43
N VAL A 57 8.17 13.83 -1.61
CA VAL A 57 7.66 12.96 -0.56
C VAL A 57 8.14 11.53 -0.78
N THR A 58 8.43 10.85 0.31
CA THR A 58 8.87 9.47 0.38
C THR A 58 7.71 8.57 0.82
N PRO A 59 7.80 7.24 0.65
CA PRO A 59 6.84 6.31 1.24
C PRO A 59 6.67 6.50 2.75
N PHE A 60 7.76 6.85 3.45
CA PHE A 60 7.75 7.07 4.89
C PHE A 60 6.90 8.29 5.27
N ASP A 61 7.05 9.41 4.57
CA ASP A 61 6.23 10.62 4.79
C ASP A 61 4.73 10.32 4.60
N LEU A 62 4.41 9.46 3.62
CA LEU A 62 3.03 9.04 3.37
C LEU A 62 2.50 8.11 4.46
N LEU A 63 3.32 7.17 4.96
CA LEU A 63 2.96 6.30 6.08
C LEU A 63 2.66 7.09 7.35
N GLU A 64 3.48 8.09 7.69
CA GLU A 64 3.20 8.98 8.83
C GLU A 64 1.88 9.74 8.66
N SER A 65 1.58 10.15 7.42
CA SER A 65 0.34 10.85 7.11
C SER A 65 -0.89 9.96 7.31
N ILE A 66 -0.79 8.65 7.09
CA ILE A 66 -1.91 7.72 7.27
C ILE A 66 -2.47 7.76 8.69
N LEU A 67 -1.62 7.90 9.71
CA LEU A 67 -2.05 7.95 11.12
C LEU A 67 -3.06 9.09 11.40
N ARG A 68 -3.07 10.12 10.56
CA ARG A 68 -3.99 11.27 10.65
C ARG A 68 -5.22 11.13 9.75
N LEU A 69 -5.17 10.21 8.78
CA LEU A 69 -6.25 9.95 7.84
C LEU A 69 -7.28 8.94 8.36
N THR A 70 -6.97 8.28 9.47
CA THR A 70 -7.83 7.31 10.18
C THR A 70 -8.53 6.35 9.20
N PRO A 71 -7.78 5.61 8.36
CA PRO A 71 -8.40 4.63 7.50
C PRO A 71 -8.89 3.42 8.29
N ASP A 72 -9.83 2.67 7.72
CA ASP A 72 -10.11 1.30 8.15
C ASP A 72 -9.01 0.36 7.61
N ARG A 73 -8.48 0.63 6.40
CA ARG A 73 -7.37 -0.13 5.81
C ARG A 73 -6.34 0.74 5.11
N ALA A 74 -5.06 0.41 5.31
CA ALA A 74 -3.95 0.94 4.55
C ALA A 74 -3.47 -0.10 3.52
N ILE A 75 -3.41 0.26 2.24
CA ILE A 75 -2.93 -0.63 1.18
C ILE A 75 -1.63 -0.09 0.63
N MET A 76 -0.54 -0.82 0.80
CA MET A 76 0.74 -0.45 0.20
C MET A 76 0.93 -1.25 -1.09
N GLY A 77 1.14 -0.57 -2.21
CA GLY A 77 1.22 -1.25 -3.52
C GLY A 77 2.36 -2.25 -3.58
N GLU A 78 3.56 -1.82 -3.17
CA GLU A 78 4.71 -2.69 -3.06
C GLU A 78 5.69 -2.15 -2.01
N ILE A 79 6.15 -3.05 -1.16
CA ILE A 79 7.26 -2.85 -0.23
C ILE A 79 8.53 -3.42 -0.87
N ARG A 80 9.57 -2.60 -0.92
CA ARG A 80 10.88 -2.89 -1.55
C ARG A 80 12.08 -2.60 -0.65
N GLY A 81 11.90 -2.04 0.55
CA GLY A 81 13.01 -1.70 1.42
C GLY A 81 12.60 -1.20 2.81
N GLY A 82 13.17 -0.05 3.20
CA GLY A 82 13.09 0.51 4.55
C GLY A 82 11.68 0.87 5.03
N GLU A 83 10.70 0.92 4.14
CA GLU A 83 9.28 1.13 4.45
C GLU A 83 8.60 -0.11 5.06
N ALA A 84 9.23 -1.28 5.01
CA ALA A 84 8.64 -2.53 5.50
C ALA A 84 8.30 -2.46 7.00
N PHE A 85 9.27 -2.05 7.83
CA PHE A 85 9.07 -2.00 9.27
C PHE A 85 8.06 -0.92 9.70
N PRO A 86 8.14 0.34 9.21
CA PRO A 86 7.12 1.35 9.48
C PRO A 86 5.71 0.94 9.03
N PHE A 87 5.59 0.22 7.91
CA PHE A 87 4.31 -0.33 7.50
C PHE A 87 3.80 -1.39 8.48
N LEU A 88 4.64 -2.30 8.95
CA LEU A 88 4.26 -3.28 9.97
C LEU A 88 3.86 -2.62 11.30
N GLU A 89 4.54 -1.56 11.72
CA GLU A 89 4.14 -0.78 12.89
C GLU A 89 2.75 -0.16 12.70
N LEU A 90 2.46 0.40 11.53
CA LEU A 90 1.14 0.92 11.19
C LEU A 90 0.05 -0.14 11.35
N LEU A 91 0.31 -1.39 10.94
CA LEU A 91 -0.64 -2.50 11.11
C LEU A 91 -0.98 -2.76 12.58
N ASN A 92 0.00 -2.62 13.46
CA ASN A 92 -0.14 -2.86 14.90
C ASN A 92 -0.87 -1.72 15.64
N THR A 93 -1.11 -0.57 15.00
CA THR A 93 -1.79 0.60 15.62
C THR A 93 -3.32 0.62 15.45
N GLY A 94 -3.93 -0.49 15.00
CA GLY A 94 -5.39 -0.60 14.87
C GLY A 94 -5.91 -0.63 13.42
N HIS A 95 -5.04 -0.72 12.43
CA HIS A 95 -5.38 -0.80 11.00
C HIS A 95 -5.37 -2.26 10.50
N SER A 96 -6.05 -3.15 11.22
CA SER A 96 -6.09 -4.59 10.93
C SER A 96 -6.91 -4.86 9.66
N GLY A 97 -6.29 -5.55 8.68
CA GLY A 97 -6.91 -5.85 7.37
C GLY A 97 -6.27 -5.15 6.17
N SER A 98 -5.27 -4.33 6.43
CA SER A 98 -4.35 -3.74 5.46
C SER A 98 -3.60 -4.82 4.66
N LEU A 99 -3.37 -4.58 3.37
CA LEU A 99 -2.71 -5.51 2.45
C LEU A 99 -1.50 -4.84 1.80
N SER A 100 -0.46 -5.64 1.52
CA SER A 100 0.65 -5.21 0.69
C SER A 100 1.18 -6.33 -0.20
N SER A 101 1.82 -5.94 -1.30
CA SER A 101 2.75 -6.82 -2.00
C SER A 101 4.19 -6.54 -1.53
N ILE A 102 5.02 -7.58 -1.49
CA ILE A 102 6.45 -7.46 -1.18
C ILE A 102 7.21 -8.01 -2.38
N HIS A 103 8.27 -7.31 -2.78
CA HIS A 103 9.23 -7.87 -3.71
C HIS A 103 10.14 -8.85 -2.97
N ALA A 104 9.97 -10.15 -3.19
CA ALA A 104 10.87 -11.17 -2.67
C ALA A 104 10.96 -12.32 -3.66
N ASP A 105 12.18 -12.82 -3.88
CA ASP A 105 12.47 -13.91 -4.81
C ASP A 105 12.09 -15.29 -4.22
N SER A 106 11.93 -15.37 -2.90
CA SER A 106 11.33 -16.50 -2.19
C SER A 106 10.63 -16.01 -0.91
N PRO A 107 9.65 -16.75 -0.36
CA PRO A 107 9.12 -16.48 0.98
C PRO A 107 10.12 -16.80 2.10
N GLU A 108 11.22 -17.48 1.77
CA GLU A 108 12.22 -17.98 2.70
C GLU A 108 13.36 -16.99 2.95
N MET A 109 13.63 -16.10 1.98
CA MET A 109 14.80 -15.21 1.87
C MET A 109 16.03 -15.62 2.71
#